data_AF-A0A7D9I8E1-F1
#
_entry.id   AF-A0A7D9I8E1-F1
#
_cell.length_a   1.000
_cell.length_b   1.000
_cell.length_c   1.000
_cell.angle_alpha   90.00
_cell.angle_beta   90.00
_cell.angle_gamma   90.00
#
_symmetry.space_group_name_H-M   'P 1'
#
loop_
_entity.id
_entity.type
_entity.pdbx_description
1 polymer ?
#
loop_
_entity_poly.entity_id
_entity_poly.type
_entity_poly.pdbx_seq_one_letter_code
_entity_poly.pdbx_strand_id
1 'polypeptide(L)'
;MESCADRYVHYLAEQLTPIAMNTEEIREHSKTDPELIQVRQCIENNQAHKLPPQYKPLEQELSIADNIILRGNRIILPTKLRSKAIKLAHEDHA
;
A
#
# COMPACT_ATOMS: atom_id res chain seq x y z
N MET A 1 22.46 -5.57 -5.68
CA MET A 1 22.31 -4.54 -6.72
C MET A 1 20.82 -4.22 -6.75
N GLU A 2 20.38 -3.30 -5.89
CA GLU A 2 18.98 -2.88 -5.82
C GLU A 2 18.59 -2.26 -7.17
N SER A 3 17.50 -2.76 -7.76
CA SER A 3 16.99 -2.31 -9.05
C SER A 3 16.53 -0.86 -8.94
N CYS A 4 16.75 -0.04 -9.98
CA CYS A 4 16.23 1.32 -10.06
C CYS A 4 14.70 1.39 -9.84
N ALA A 5 13.99 0.29 -10.12
CA ALA A 5 12.56 0.16 -9.85
C ALA A 5 12.24 0.22 -8.34
N ASP A 6 13.05 -0.45 -7.51
CA ASP A 6 12.85 -0.49 -6.07
C ASP A 6 13.07 0.89 -5.43
N ARG A 7 14.13 1.59 -5.88
CA ARG A 7 14.43 2.95 -5.43
C ARG A 7 13.39 3.99 -5.87
N TYR A 8 12.85 3.84 -7.08
CA TYR A 8 11.78 4.70 -7.57
C TYR A 8 10.48 4.48 -6.79
N VAL A 9 10.20 3.22 -6.47
CA VAL A 9 9.06 2.85 -5.67
C VAL A 9 9.18 3.38 -4.23
N HIS A 10 10.36 3.29 -3.61
CA HIS A 10 10.61 3.87 -2.30
C HIS A 10 10.39 5.39 -2.30
N TYR A 11 10.95 6.09 -3.29
CA TYR A 11 10.77 7.53 -3.46
C TYR A 11 9.30 7.92 -3.64
N LEU A 12 8.54 7.15 -4.42
CA LEU A 12 7.10 7.37 -4.55
C LEU A 12 6.36 7.11 -3.25
N ALA A 13 6.74 6.09 -2.47
CA ALA A 13 6.15 5.83 -1.18
C ALA A 13 6.36 6.99 -0.19
N GLU A 14 7.53 7.63 -0.23
CA GLU A 14 7.87 8.83 0.56
C GLU A 14 7.19 10.12 0.05
N GLN A 15 6.97 10.26 -1.26
CA GLN A 15 6.32 11.46 -1.83
C GLN A 15 4.80 11.41 -1.78
N LEU A 16 4.22 10.21 -1.79
CA LEU A 16 2.78 9.98 -1.74
C LEU A 16 2.26 9.81 -0.32
N THR A 17 3.15 9.80 0.67
CA THR A 17 2.74 9.87 2.07
C THR A 17 2.13 11.24 2.32
N PRO A 18 0.86 11.34 2.74
CA PRO A 18 0.29 12.62 3.12
C PRO A 18 1.16 13.22 4.24
N ILE A 19 1.45 14.53 4.18
CA ILE A 19 2.25 15.28 5.18
C ILE A 19 1.76 15.06 6.64
N ALA A 20 0.52 14.59 6.82
CA ALA A 20 -0.09 14.27 8.12
C ALA A 20 0.05 12.80 8.58
N MET A 21 0.74 11.92 7.83
CA MET A 21 0.93 10.50 8.18
C MET A 21 2.38 10.06 7.98
N ASN A 22 2.92 9.35 8.98
CA ASN A 22 4.26 8.77 8.91
C ASN A 22 4.27 7.52 8.01
N THR A 23 5.23 7.44 7.09
CA THR A 23 5.48 6.27 6.22
C THR A 23 5.73 5.00 7.03
N GLU A 24 6.38 5.14 8.19
CA GLU A 24 6.57 4.09 9.20
C GLU A 24 5.24 3.50 9.69
N GLU A 25 4.26 4.34 10.00
CA GLU A 25 2.95 3.91 10.52
C GLU A 25 2.18 3.13 9.45
N ILE A 26 2.28 3.58 8.18
CA ILE A 26 1.73 2.86 7.03
C ILE A 26 2.38 1.50 6.88
N ARG A 27 3.70 1.41 7.00
CA ARG A 27 4.43 0.14 6.91
C ARG A 27 4.02 -0.83 8.01
N GLU A 28 3.96 -0.38 9.27
CA GLU A 28 3.56 -1.24 10.40
C GLU A 28 2.10 -1.70 10.30
N HIS A 29 1.19 -0.80 9.94
CA HIS A 29 -0.21 -1.18 9.75
C HIS A 29 -0.38 -2.07 8.53
N SER A 30 0.33 -1.82 7.43
CA SER A 30 0.29 -2.65 6.23
C SER A 30 0.79 -4.07 6.51
N LYS A 31 1.82 -4.19 7.36
CA LYS A 31 2.35 -5.50 7.81
C LYS A 31 1.35 -6.29 8.66
N THR A 32 0.47 -5.62 9.40
CA THR A 32 -0.49 -6.24 10.33
C THR A 32 -1.93 -6.31 9.78
N ASP A 33 -2.16 -5.76 8.58
CA ASP A 33 -3.46 -5.70 7.95
C ASP A 33 -3.79 -7.04 7.26
N PRO A 34 -4.83 -7.77 7.70
CA PRO A 34 -5.12 -9.11 7.17
C PRO A 34 -5.49 -9.10 5.66
N GLU A 35 -6.09 -8.02 5.16
CA GLU A 35 -6.40 -7.88 3.73
C GLU A 35 -5.11 -7.70 2.95
N LEU A 36 -4.23 -6.79 3.37
CA LEU A 36 -2.96 -6.57 2.69
C LEU A 36 -2.00 -7.76 2.84
N ILE A 37 -1.97 -8.45 3.99
CA ILE A 37 -1.20 -9.69 4.15
C ILE A 37 -1.67 -10.73 3.14
N GLN A 38 -2.99 -10.92 2.98
CA GLN A 38 -3.53 -11.88 2.02
C GLN A 38 -3.17 -11.50 0.59
N VAL A 39 -3.34 -10.22 0.21
CA VAL A 39 -2.97 -9.73 -1.12
C VAL A 39 -1.47 -9.90 -1.36
N ARG A 40 -0.63 -9.55 -0.39
CA ARG A 40 0.82 -9.72 -0.47
C ARG A 40 1.20 -11.18 -0.69
N GLN A 41 0.66 -12.09 0.12
CA GLN A 41 0.91 -13.52 -0.03
C GLN A 41 0.44 -14.04 -1.40
N CYS A 42 -0.67 -13.54 -1.92
CA CYS A 42 -1.15 -13.93 -3.24
C CYS A 42 -0.19 -13.45 -4.35
N ILE A 43 0.32 -12.23 -4.26
CA ILE A 43 1.28 -11.69 -5.24
C ILE A 43 2.63 -12.43 -5.13
N GLU A 44 3.15 -12.61 -3.91
CA GLU A 44 4.44 -13.30 -3.66
C GLU A 44 4.40 -14.77 -4.12
N ASN A 45 3.29 -15.47 -3.90
CA ASN A 45 3.13 -16.87 -4.32
C ASN A 45 2.54 -17.01 -5.74
N ASN A 46 2.34 -15.91 -6.46
CA ASN A 46 1.71 -15.90 -7.79
C ASN A 46 0.32 -16.59 -7.80
N GLN A 47 -0.44 -16.45 -6.71
CA GLN A 47 -1.77 -17.00 -6.48
C GLN A 47 -2.87 -15.97 -6.79
N ALA A 48 -2.81 -15.38 -7.98
CA ALA A 48 -3.83 -14.57 -8.64
C ALA A 48 -5.29 -14.95 -8.31
N HIS A 49 -5.58 -16.26 -8.39
CA HIS A 49 -6.90 -16.84 -8.19
C HIS A 49 -7.46 -16.65 -6.77
N LYS A 50 -6.59 -16.52 -5.76
CA LYS A 50 -6.94 -16.28 -4.35
C LYS A 50 -7.03 -14.81 -3.97
N LEU A 51 -6.66 -13.89 -4.87
CA LEU A 51 -6.85 -12.47 -4.64
C LEU A 51 -8.33 -12.17 -4.42
N PRO A 52 -8.67 -11.24 -3.50
CA PRO A 52 -10.04 -10.77 -3.37
C PRO A 52 -10.54 -10.21 -4.72
N PRO A 53 -11.84 -10.33 -5.03
CA PRO A 53 -12.40 -9.95 -6.33
C PRO A 53 -12.14 -8.48 -6.69
N GLN A 54 -12.01 -7.60 -5.68
CA GLN A 54 -11.67 -6.18 -5.86
C GLN A 54 -10.22 -5.95 -6.35
N TYR A 55 -9.31 -6.89 -6.11
CA TYR A 55 -7.89 -6.82 -6.49
C TYR A 55 -7.54 -7.66 -7.71
N LYS A 56 -8.35 -8.67 -8.07
CA LYS A 56 -8.15 -9.50 -9.27
C LYS A 56 -7.89 -8.71 -10.56
N PRO A 57 -8.72 -7.71 -10.94
CA PRO A 57 -8.44 -6.95 -12.16
C PRO A 57 -7.22 -6.02 -12.02
N LEU A 58 -6.77 -5.79 -10.79
CA LEU A 58 -5.66 -4.90 -10.47
C LEU A 58 -4.34 -5.65 -10.33
N GLU A 59 -4.33 -6.98 -10.36
CA GLU A 59 -3.15 -7.82 -10.13
C GLU A 59 -1.91 -7.34 -10.89
N GLN A 60 -2.07 -7.01 -12.17
CA GLN A 60 -0.99 -6.54 -13.04
C GLN A 60 -0.50 -5.12 -12.68
N GLU A 61 -1.32 -4.33 -11.99
CA GLU A 61 -0.96 -3.01 -11.46
C GLU A 61 -0.42 -3.08 -10.02
N LEU A 62 -0.56 -4.23 -9.34
CA LEU A 62 -0.15 -4.38 -7.96
C LEU A 62 1.35 -4.65 -7.87
N SER A 63 2.01 -3.94 -6.98
CA SER A 63 3.43 -4.12 -6.67
C SER A 63 3.64 -4.04 -5.16
N ILE A 64 4.61 -4.80 -4.66
CA ILE A 64 4.95 -4.81 -3.24
C ILE A 64 6.30 -4.12 -3.09
N ALA A 65 6.40 -3.17 -2.17
CA ALA A 65 7.66 -2.58 -1.76
C ALA A 65 7.67 -2.35 -0.27
N ASP A 66 8.68 -2.87 0.41
CA ASP A 66 8.89 -2.70 1.85
C ASP A 66 7.63 -2.96 2.71
N ASN A 67 6.88 -4.03 2.38
CA ASN A 67 5.59 -4.40 2.98
C ASN A 67 4.41 -3.46 2.70
N ILE A 68 4.58 -2.49 1.82
CA ILE A 68 3.54 -1.60 1.32
C ILE A 68 3.06 -2.15 -0.03
N ILE A 69 1.74 -2.19 -0.20
CA ILE A 69 1.13 -2.55 -1.48
C ILE A 69 0.86 -1.28 -2.27
N LEU A 70 1.31 -1.27 -3.50
CA LEU A 70 1.19 -0.17 -4.44
C LEU A 70 0.32 -0.62 -5.60
N ARG A 71 -0.51 0.30 -6.09
CA ARG A 71 -1.25 0.16 -7.33
C ARG A 71 -0.72 1.20 -8.29
N GLY A 72 0.14 0.79 -9.23
CA GLY A 72 0.86 1.70 -10.11
C GLY A 72 1.64 2.75 -9.30
N ASN A 73 1.11 3.98 -9.26
CA ASN A 73 1.70 5.14 -8.57
C ASN A 73 0.91 5.57 -7.31
N ARG A 74 0.13 4.67 -6.68
CA ARG A 74 -0.66 4.99 -5.47
C ARG A 74 -0.47 3.93 -4.40
N ILE A 75 -0.34 4.35 -3.14
CA ILE A 75 -0.29 3.43 -2.00
C ILE A 75 -1.69 2.92 -1.66
N ILE A 76 -1.82 1.61 -1.50
CA ILE A 76 -3.03 1.02 -0.92
C ILE A 76 -2.93 1.14 0.58
N LEU A 77 -3.68 2.10 1.14
CA LEU A 77 -3.73 2.29 2.58
C LEU A 77 -4.39 1.09 3.29
N PRO A 78 -3.81 0.59 4.39
CA PRO A 78 -4.42 -0.43 5.23
C PRO A 78 -5.74 0.06 5.82
N THR A 79 -6.67 -0.85 6.10
CA THR A 79 -8.04 -0.48 6.48
C THR A 79 -8.06 0.39 7.73
N LYS A 80 -7.15 0.12 8.68
CA LYS A 80 -6.97 0.92 9.90
C LYS A 80 -6.57 2.38 9.63
N LEU A 81 -5.74 2.61 8.62
CA LEU A 81 -5.30 3.95 8.26
C LEU A 81 -6.26 4.67 7.31
N ARG A 82 -7.10 3.96 6.56
CA ARG A 82 -8.14 4.61 5.74
C ARG A 82 -9.04 5.50 6.59
N SER A 83 -9.50 5.02 7.75
CA SER A 83 -10.33 5.83 8.65
C SER A 83 -9.60 7.06 9.19
N LYS A 84 -8.30 6.92 9.50
CA LYS A 84 -7.47 8.04 9.97
C LYS A 84 -7.18 9.03 8.85
N ALA A 85 -6.89 8.55 7.64
CA ALA A 85 -6.67 9.38 6.46
C ALA A 85 -7.94 10.15 6.06
N ILE A 86 -9.13 9.52 6.16
CA ILE A 86 -10.41 10.20 5.94
C ILE A 86 -10.62 11.30 6.99
N LYS A 87 -10.31 11.03 8.27
CA LYS A 87 -10.40 12.05 9.33
C LYS A 87 -9.45 13.22 9.09
N LEU A 88 -8.18 12.94 8.79
CA LEU A 88 -7.19 13.97 8.47
C LEU A 88 -7.58 14.79 7.24
N ALA A 89 -8.14 14.15 6.20
CA ALA A 89 -8.64 14.86 5.02
C ALA A 89 -9.87 15.73 5.32
N HIS A 90 -10.62 15.45 6.38
CA HIS A 90 -11.70 16.32 6.87
C HIS A 90 -11.19 17.40 7.83
N GLU A 91 -10.05 17.19 8.50
CA GLU A 91 -9.42 18.15 9.43
C GLU A 91 -8.53 19.19 8.71
N ASP A 92 -8.47 19.19 7.38
CA ASP A 92 -7.71 20.18 6.59
C ASP A 92 -8.28 21.61 6.69
N HIS A 93 -9.40 21.83 7.36
CA HIS A 93 -9.93 23.16 7.62
C HIS A 93 -10.76 23.23 8.92
N ALA A 94 -10.12 23.71 10.00
CA ALA A 94 -10.76 24.51 11.04
C ALA A 94 -9.83 25.65 11.44
#